data_AF-A0A956TLF4-F1
#
_entry.id   AF-A0A956TLF4-F1
#
_cell.length_a   1.000
_cell.length_b   1.000
_cell.length_c   1.000
_cell.angle_alpha   90.00
_cell.angle_beta   90.00
_cell.angle_gamma   90.00
#
_symmetry.space_group_name_H-M   'P 1'
#
loop_
_entity.id
_entity.type
_entity.pdbx_description
1 polymer ?
#
loop_
_entity_poly.entity_id
_entity_poly.type
_entity_poly.pdbx_seq_one_letter_code
_entity_poly.pdbx_strand_id
1 'polypeptide(L)'
;MKSFRFKALLSALALSLVAGSFFSRARAGELNPPAGIADGPGIWMNLWSYPKGDLDAYCLNLHNHGIRNLFIQTSRSNTESIRQKEVLGNLIDTCHKYKIRTIAWSFAFLESPVTDAHKLVDAARFKTPRGSGFDAVAANLEKDLTASRVEQYSKVLRDELGQDYPLVAVVFSPLNKAPQVARTPWKLLDRYYDVIAPMNYWNSKYKKFDPYQYTMDTVKEVRHLVGRPDVEVHVIGDGMKTGGEEIKSFMKACMDCGATSASLYPFHQVTAEQYKTLSFYSEYFPVNSRYRLAAFKELKSQGAFPRVGLDPSRPISRGEYYQVLAGRLTGKHDLDALDSEKILSSYGFFADLSAESRSLDAAIGHREAYKLAARLVQARSKAAASGLKIDGANPVNLFKGKKRADRWFVQPASAETTHPRFETLNYLDAAQIILATSP
;
A
#
# COMPACT_ATOMS: atom_id res chain seq x y z
N MET A 1 50.91 51.99 -21.87
CA MET A 1 50.57 53.30 -21.29
C MET A 1 49.07 53.29 -20.98
N LYS A 2 48.68 53.38 -19.70
CA LYS A 2 47.93 54.53 -19.11
C LYS A 2 46.70 54.94 -19.96
N SER A 3 45.47 55.13 -19.49
CA SER A 3 44.87 55.24 -18.16
C SER A 3 43.54 55.99 -18.38
N PHE A 4 42.47 55.58 -17.69
CA PHE A 4 41.33 56.42 -17.24
C PHE A 4 40.36 57.02 -18.28
N ARG A 5 39.08 56.60 -18.27
CA ARG A 5 37.92 57.13 -17.49
C ARG A 5 37.50 58.55 -17.90
N PHE A 6 36.27 58.73 -18.41
CA PHE A 6 35.20 59.50 -17.74
C PHE A 6 33.83 59.45 -18.46
N LYS A 7 32.80 59.21 -17.64
CA LYS A 7 31.37 59.63 -17.62
C LYS A 7 30.78 60.38 -18.85
N ALA A 8 29.56 60.01 -19.28
CA ALA A 8 28.29 60.60 -18.79
C ALA A 8 27.06 60.21 -19.66
N LEU A 9 25.91 60.22 -18.97
CA LEU A 9 24.50 60.00 -19.34
C LEU A 9 24.03 60.24 -20.79
N LEU A 10 23.07 59.42 -21.25
CA LEU A 10 21.76 59.89 -21.72
C LEU A 10 20.73 58.75 -21.88
N SER A 11 19.52 59.05 -21.44
CA SER A 11 18.32 58.23 -21.37
C SER A 11 17.68 57.98 -22.75
N ALA A 12 17.14 56.79 -23.00
CA ALA A 12 15.93 56.63 -23.83
C ALA A 12 15.32 55.22 -23.67
N LEU A 13 14.02 55.22 -23.37
CA LEU A 13 13.12 54.07 -23.27
C LEU A 13 13.00 53.35 -24.62
N ALA A 14 13.08 52.02 -24.64
CA ALA A 14 12.57 51.22 -25.76
C ALA A 14 11.98 49.89 -25.25
N LEU A 15 10.74 49.65 -25.70
CA LEU A 15 9.91 48.46 -25.52
C LEU A 15 10.71 47.15 -25.54
N SER A 16 10.51 46.32 -24.52
CA SER A 16 10.94 44.92 -24.53
C SER A 16 9.73 44.03 -24.76
N LEU A 17 9.57 43.52 -25.99
CA LEU A 17 8.79 42.32 -26.22
C LEU A 17 9.50 41.45 -27.27
N VAL A 18 9.67 40.18 -26.87
CA VAL A 18 10.01 38.98 -27.66
C VAL A 18 11.47 38.77 -28.03
N ALA A 19 12.12 37.84 -27.31
CA ALA A 19 12.54 36.54 -27.86
C ALA A 19 13.39 35.80 -26.82
N GLY A 20 12.74 35.32 -25.74
CA GLY A 20 13.35 34.37 -24.82
C GLY A 20 13.19 32.97 -25.38
N SER A 21 14.27 32.41 -25.91
CA SER A 21 14.37 31.06 -26.45
C SER A 21 13.85 30.02 -25.45
N PHE A 22 12.63 29.53 -25.67
CA PHE A 22 12.19 28.28 -25.09
C PHE A 22 12.98 27.17 -25.76
N PHE A 23 14.08 26.75 -25.13
CA PHE A 23 14.58 25.40 -25.31
C PHE A 23 13.47 24.46 -24.83
N SER A 24 12.61 24.06 -25.78
CA SER A 24 11.76 22.89 -25.64
C SER A 24 12.69 21.70 -25.56
N ARG A 25 13.12 21.36 -24.34
CA ARG A 25 13.67 20.05 -24.04
C ARG A 25 12.49 19.11 -24.20
N ALA A 26 12.35 18.54 -25.40
CA ALA A 26 11.45 17.44 -25.65
C ALA A 26 11.64 16.43 -24.52
N ARG A 27 10.63 16.29 -23.65
CA ARG A 27 10.56 15.22 -22.66
C ARG A 27 10.60 13.92 -23.46
N ALA A 28 11.74 13.24 -23.42
CA ALA A 28 11.76 11.80 -23.65
C ALA A 28 10.64 11.21 -22.78
N GLY A 29 9.74 10.45 -23.41
CA GLY A 29 8.42 10.15 -22.87
C GLY A 29 8.43 9.81 -21.39
N GLU A 30 7.59 10.50 -20.61
CA GLU A 30 7.25 10.08 -19.25
C GLU A 30 6.61 8.69 -19.35
N LEU A 31 7.45 7.66 -19.27
CA LEU A 31 7.01 6.32 -18.94
C LEU A 31 6.35 6.44 -17.57
N ASN A 32 5.06 6.14 -17.48
CA ASN A 32 4.40 5.98 -16.19
C ASN A 32 5.28 5.08 -15.32
N PRO A 33 5.54 5.46 -14.05
CA PRO A 33 6.31 4.61 -13.16
C PRO A 33 5.67 3.21 -13.13
N PRO A 34 6.47 2.15 -12.97
CA PRO A 34 5.95 0.80 -12.90
C PRO A 34 4.82 0.68 -11.88
N ALA A 35 3.80 -0.10 -12.20
CA ALA A 35 2.55 -0.10 -11.46
C ALA A 35 2.63 -0.76 -10.07
N GLY A 36 3.72 -1.46 -9.76
CA GLY A 36 3.90 -2.15 -8.49
C GLY A 36 3.16 -3.49 -8.42
N ILE A 37 2.90 -3.92 -7.18
CA ILE A 37 2.14 -5.13 -6.89
C ILE A 37 0.64 -4.83 -7.11
N ALA A 38 -0.05 -5.71 -7.83
CA ALA A 38 -1.50 -5.63 -8.00
C ALA A 38 -2.25 -6.10 -6.75
N ASP A 39 -3.52 -5.72 -6.65
CA ASP A 39 -4.47 -6.39 -5.75
C ASP A 39 -4.71 -7.82 -6.27
N GLY A 40 -4.54 -8.80 -5.39
CA GLY A 40 -4.66 -10.22 -5.71
C GLY A 40 -3.50 -11.07 -5.17
N PRO A 41 -3.67 -12.40 -5.10
CA PRO A 41 -2.65 -13.29 -4.57
C PRO A 41 -1.41 -13.30 -5.47
N GLY A 42 -0.27 -13.44 -4.82
CA GLY A 42 1.02 -13.63 -5.48
C GLY A 42 1.55 -15.05 -5.35
N ILE A 43 2.38 -15.45 -6.31
CA ILE A 43 3.15 -16.69 -6.25
C ILE A 43 4.60 -16.41 -6.63
N TRP A 44 5.52 -17.21 -6.10
CA TRP A 44 6.95 -17.00 -6.28
C TRP A 44 7.62 -18.19 -6.99
N MET A 45 8.49 -17.87 -7.95
CA MET A 45 9.30 -18.85 -8.66
C MET A 45 10.79 -18.54 -8.57
N ASN A 46 11.57 -19.62 -8.47
CA ASN A 46 13.02 -19.58 -8.50
C ASN A 46 13.54 -19.62 -9.93
N LEU A 47 14.75 -19.12 -10.11
CA LEU A 47 15.37 -18.93 -11.42
C LEU A 47 15.70 -20.25 -12.15
N TRP A 48 15.56 -21.37 -11.43
CA TRP A 48 15.73 -22.75 -11.93
C TRP A 48 14.42 -23.42 -12.34
N SER A 49 13.29 -22.77 -12.09
CA SER A 49 11.95 -23.38 -12.15
C SER A 49 10.97 -22.55 -12.96
N TYR A 50 11.46 -21.77 -13.93
CA TYR A 50 10.58 -21.10 -14.88
C TYR A 50 9.71 -22.13 -15.61
N PRO A 51 8.43 -21.80 -15.87
CA PRO A 51 7.53 -22.69 -16.59
C PRO A 51 8.11 -23.02 -17.97
N LYS A 52 8.05 -24.31 -18.33
CA LYS A 52 8.46 -24.81 -19.64
C LYS A 52 7.21 -25.15 -20.44
N GLY A 53 7.30 -25.04 -21.77
CA GLY A 53 6.19 -25.38 -22.67
C GLY A 53 5.24 -24.20 -22.89
N ASP A 54 3.94 -24.46 -22.83
CA ASP A 54 2.89 -23.50 -23.16
C ASP A 54 2.70 -22.45 -22.06
N LEU A 55 3.34 -21.29 -22.24
CA LEU A 55 3.22 -20.15 -21.35
C LEU A 55 1.82 -19.54 -21.36
N ASP A 56 1.11 -19.62 -22.48
CA ASP A 56 -0.24 -19.09 -22.62
C ASP A 56 -1.20 -19.88 -21.72
N ALA A 57 -1.16 -21.21 -21.78
CA ALA A 57 -1.93 -22.07 -20.90
C ALA A 57 -1.55 -21.87 -19.42
N TYR A 58 -0.26 -21.73 -19.13
CA TYR A 58 0.22 -21.47 -17.76
C TYR A 58 -0.35 -20.16 -17.19
N CYS A 59 -0.16 -19.04 -17.89
CA CYS A 59 -0.62 -17.73 -17.42
C CYS A 59 -2.14 -17.61 -17.42
N LEU A 60 -2.85 -18.23 -18.38
CA LEU A 60 -4.31 -18.31 -18.36
C LEU A 60 -4.80 -19.07 -17.12
N ASN A 61 -4.15 -20.18 -16.76
CA ASN A 61 -4.49 -20.93 -15.56
C ASN A 61 -4.27 -20.11 -14.28
N LEU A 62 -3.17 -19.36 -14.18
CA LEU A 62 -2.96 -18.43 -13.08
C LEU A 62 -4.08 -17.39 -13.01
N HIS A 63 -4.40 -16.77 -14.15
CA HIS A 63 -5.41 -15.73 -14.25
C HIS A 63 -6.79 -16.22 -13.82
N ASN A 64 -7.21 -17.40 -14.28
CA ASN A 64 -8.49 -18.02 -13.98
C ASN A 64 -8.66 -18.34 -12.50
N HIS A 65 -7.57 -18.58 -11.77
CA HIS A 65 -7.57 -18.77 -10.31
C HIS A 65 -7.36 -17.47 -9.54
N GLY A 66 -7.50 -16.32 -10.20
CA GLY A 66 -7.42 -15.01 -9.55
C GLY A 66 -6.00 -14.54 -9.23
N ILE A 67 -4.94 -15.29 -9.59
CA ILE A 67 -3.56 -14.88 -9.35
C ILE A 67 -3.24 -13.65 -10.21
N ARG A 68 -2.65 -12.64 -9.57
CA ARG A 68 -2.34 -11.35 -10.21
C ARG A 68 -0.90 -10.91 -10.06
N ASN A 69 -0.10 -11.59 -9.24
CA ASN A 69 1.28 -11.24 -9.01
C ASN A 69 2.20 -12.46 -9.18
N LEU A 70 3.23 -12.32 -10.01
CA LEU A 70 4.26 -13.32 -10.22
C LEU A 70 5.62 -12.77 -9.82
N PHE A 71 6.19 -13.29 -8.73
CA PHE A 71 7.51 -12.93 -8.25
C PHE A 71 8.55 -13.87 -8.86
N ILE A 72 9.44 -13.35 -9.68
CA ILE A 72 10.32 -14.13 -10.56
C ILE A 72 11.78 -13.88 -10.21
N GLN A 73 12.49 -14.92 -9.78
CA GLN A 73 13.86 -14.76 -9.36
C GLN A 73 14.73 -14.56 -10.59
N THR A 74 15.35 -13.39 -10.76
CA THR A 74 16.18 -13.12 -11.94
C THR A 74 17.64 -13.50 -11.70
N SER A 75 18.09 -13.36 -10.45
CA SER A 75 19.49 -13.53 -10.08
C SER A 75 19.71 -13.89 -8.61
N ARG A 76 20.97 -14.23 -8.33
CA ARG A 76 21.57 -14.25 -7.00
C ARG A 76 22.93 -13.54 -7.07
N SER A 77 23.54 -13.25 -5.92
CA SER A 77 24.91 -12.72 -5.87
C SER A 77 25.94 -13.52 -6.65
N ASN A 78 25.75 -14.85 -6.77
CA ASN A 78 26.66 -15.75 -7.48
C ASN A 78 26.21 -16.14 -8.89
N THR A 79 25.25 -15.45 -9.49
CA THR A 79 24.82 -15.65 -10.89
C THR A 79 24.98 -14.39 -11.72
N GLU A 80 24.78 -14.45 -13.03
CA GLU A 80 24.51 -13.26 -13.85
C GLU A 80 23.24 -12.52 -13.38
N SER A 81 23.09 -11.24 -13.75
CA SER A 81 21.97 -10.37 -13.35
C SER A 81 20.61 -10.88 -13.85
N ILE A 82 20.59 -11.55 -15.01
CA ILE A 82 19.37 -12.10 -15.60
C ILE A 82 19.69 -13.45 -16.23
N ARG A 83 19.19 -14.51 -15.59
CA ARG A 83 19.28 -15.89 -16.08
C ARG A 83 18.17 -16.17 -17.09
N GLN A 84 18.48 -16.89 -18.18
CA GLN A 84 17.52 -17.36 -19.19
C GLN A 84 16.66 -16.22 -19.79
N LYS A 85 17.33 -15.19 -20.33
CA LYS A 85 16.72 -13.92 -20.78
C LYS A 85 15.55 -14.13 -21.75
N GLU A 86 15.67 -15.05 -22.69
CA GLU A 86 14.65 -15.32 -23.71
C GLU A 86 13.39 -15.94 -23.10
N VAL A 87 13.57 -16.95 -22.24
CA VAL A 87 12.45 -17.60 -21.51
C VAL A 87 11.76 -16.59 -20.60
N LEU A 88 12.55 -15.80 -19.86
CA LEU A 88 12.04 -14.75 -18.99
C LEU A 88 11.25 -13.69 -19.76
N GLY A 89 11.78 -13.23 -20.90
CA GLY A 89 11.12 -12.23 -21.73
C GLY A 89 9.76 -12.70 -22.23
N ASN A 90 9.68 -13.94 -22.72
CA ASN A 90 8.42 -14.54 -23.16
C ASN A 90 7.42 -14.71 -22.00
N LEU A 91 7.90 -15.09 -20.81
CA LEU A 91 7.06 -15.20 -19.61
C LEU A 91 6.48 -13.84 -19.21
N ILE A 92 7.29 -12.77 -19.19
CA ILE A 92 6.83 -11.42 -18.85
C ILE A 92 5.75 -10.95 -19.82
N ASP A 93 6.00 -11.07 -21.13
CA ASP A 93 5.01 -10.69 -22.15
C ASP A 93 3.70 -11.45 -22.00
N THR A 94 3.77 -12.75 -21.67
CA THR A 94 2.58 -13.58 -21.50
C THR A 94 1.83 -13.25 -20.21
N CYS A 95 2.53 -13.00 -19.10
CA CYS A 95 1.93 -12.52 -17.86
C CYS A 95 1.14 -11.22 -18.09
N HIS A 96 1.73 -10.26 -18.81
CA HIS A 96 1.07 -8.99 -19.11
C HIS A 96 -0.15 -9.13 -20.00
N LYS A 97 -0.12 -10.05 -20.99
CA LYS A 97 -1.30 -10.42 -21.79
C LYS A 97 -2.47 -10.83 -20.90
N TYR A 98 -2.22 -11.58 -19.83
CA TYR A 98 -3.22 -12.03 -18.85
C TYR A 98 -3.37 -11.13 -17.61
N LYS A 99 -2.87 -9.89 -17.66
CA LYS A 99 -3.00 -8.92 -16.55
C LYS A 99 -2.39 -9.39 -15.23
N ILE A 100 -1.31 -10.16 -15.30
CA ILE A 100 -0.50 -10.58 -14.16
C ILE A 100 0.71 -9.66 -14.08
N ARG A 101 0.89 -9.01 -12.93
CA ARG A 101 2.08 -8.20 -12.63
C ARG A 101 3.29 -9.08 -12.45
N THR A 102 4.43 -8.63 -12.96
CA THR A 102 5.71 -9.31 -12.82
C THR A 102 6.63 -8.53 -11.91
N ILE A 103 7.15 -9.20 -10.87
CA ILE A 103 8.04 -8.59 -9.88
C ILE A 103 9.36 -9.34 -9.91
N ALA A 104 10.44 -8.67 -10.33
CA ALA A 104 11.76 -9.29 -10.30
C ALA A 104 12.24 -9.38 -8.86
N TRP A 105 12.79 -10.52 -8.43
CA TRP A 105 13.51 -10.58 -7.16
C TRP A 105 14.91 -11.15 -7.34
N SER A 106 15.84 -10.66 -6.52
CA SER A 106 17.23 -11.13 -6.50
C SER A 106 17.62 -11.50 -5.09
N PHE A 107 18.27 -12.66 -4.94
CA PHE A 107 18.82 -13.06 -3.65
C PHE A 107 20.22 -12.46 -3.45
N ALA A 108 20.29 -11.41 -2.63
CA ALA A 108 21.51 -10.69 -2.30
C ALA A 108 22.19 -11.29 -1.06
N PHE A 109 23.48 -11.60 -1.19
CA PHE A 109 24.33 -12.03 -0.08
C PHE A 109 24.86 -10.82 0.70
N LEU A 110 24.97 -9.67 0.03
CA LEU A 110 25.45 -8.39 0.56
C LEU A 110 26.93 -8.37 0.96
N GLU A 111 27.71 -9.35 0.46
CA GLU A 111 29.18 -9.32 0.51
C GLU A 111 29.74 -8.15 -0.33
N SER A 112 29.10 -7.88 -1.48
CA SER A 112 29.32 -6.71 -2.33
C SER A 112 27.97 -6.01 -2.60
N PRO A 113 27.50 -5.14 -1.68
CA PRO A 113 26.19 -4.50 -1.77
C PRO A 113 25.92 -3.77 -3.09
N VAL A 114 26.93 -3.07 -3.61
CA VAL A 114 26.80 -2.32 -4.87
C VAL A 114 26.62 -3.27 -6.06
N THR A 115 27.42 -4.34 -6.14
CA THR A 115 27.30 -5.35 -7.20
C THR A 115 25.96 -6.07 -7.14
N ASP A 116 25.50 -6.44 -5.94
CA ASP A 116 24.20 -7.08 -5.76
C ASP A 116 23.04 -6.14 -6.15
N ALA A 117 23.15 -4.85 -5.85
CA ALA A 117 22.15 -3.85 -6.20
C ALA A 117 22.05 -3.68 -7.72
N HIS A 118 23.18 -3.59 -8.43
CA HIS A 118 23.19 -3.47 -9.89
C HIS A 118 22.49 -4.63 -10.59
N LYS A 119 22.52 -5.86 -10.04
CA LYS A 119 21.75 -6.98 -10.62
C LYS A 119 20.24 -6.75 -10.60
N LEU A 120 19.73 -6.15 -9.53
CA LEU A 120 18.31 -5.84 -9.43
C LEU A 120 17.94 -4.59 -10.25
N VAL A 121 18.88 -3.63 -10.41
CA VAL A 121 18.75 -2.51 -11.36
C VAL A 121 18.69 -3.01 -12.80
N ASP A 122 19.55 -3.95 -13.18
CA ASP A 122 19.53 -4.58 -14.50
C ASP A 122 18.20 -5.28 -14.76
N ALA A 123 17.66 -5.98 -13.75
CA ALA A 123 16.34 -6.59 -13.84
C ALA A 123 15.24 -5.53 -14.01
N ALA A 124 15.25 -4.44 -13.23
CA ALA A 124 14.29 -3.34 -13.36
C ALA A 124 14.31 -2.69 -14.76
N ARG A 125 15.51 -2.59 -15.36
CA ARG A 125 15.72 -2.01 -16.70
C ARG A 125 15.52 -3.00 -17.84
N PHE A 126 15.35 -4.29 -17.54
CA PHE A 126 15.14 -5.32 -18.55
C PHE A 126 13.88 -5.05 -19.36
N LYS A 127 14.01 -5.16 -20.68
CA LYS A 127 12.89 -5.09 -21.62
C LYS A 127 12.80 -6.37 -22.44
N THR A 128 11.59 -6.88 -22.59
CA THR A 128 11.29 -7.98 -23.49
C THR A 128 11.40 -7.51 -24.95
N PRO A 129 11.49 -8.42 -25.93
CA PRO A 129 11.42 -8.06 -27.34
C PRO A 129 10.17 -7.26 -27.73
N ARG A 130 9.07 -7.42 -26.98
CA ARG A 130 7.81 -6.66 -27.20
C ARG A 130 7.73 -5.36 -26.38
N GLY A 131 8.79 -5.00 -25.65
CA GLY A 131 8.90 -3.77 -24.88
C GLY A 131 8.30 -3.82 -23.46
N SER A 132 7.78 -4.97 -23.01
CA SER A 132 7.37 -5.15 -21.62
C SER A 132 8.59 -5.12 -20.68
N GLY A 133 8.38 -4.89 -19.39
CA GLY A 133 9.41 -5.03 -18.36
C GLY A 133 8.76 -5.39 -17.03
N PHE A 134 9.52 -5.42 -15.95
CA PHE A 134 8.95 -5.69 -14.63
C PHE A 134 8.14 -4.51 -14.09
N ASP A 135 7.10 -4.81 -13.30
CA ASP A 135 6.23 -3.83 -12.64
C ASP A 135 6.78 -3.37 -11.27
N ALA A 136 7.72 -4.13 -10.69
CA ALA A 136 8.37 -3.83 -9.42
C ALA A 136 9.67 -4.65 -9.29
N VAL A 137 10.47 -4.34 -8.27
CA VAL A 137 11.56 -5.20 -7.85
C VAL A 137 11.50 -5.51 -6.36
N ALA A 138 12.00 -6.69 -5.99
CA ALA A 138 12.02 -7.20 -4.64
C ALA A 138 13.45 -7.59 -4.25
N ALA A 139 14.01 -6.86 -3.30
CA ALA A 139 15.32 -7.14 -2.74
C ALA A 139 15.19 -8.23 -1.68
N ASN A 140 15.81 -9.40 -1.92
CA ASN A 140 15.81 -10.47 -0.93
C ASN A 140 17.05 -10.41 -0.03
N LEU A 141 16.80 -10.04 1.22
CA LEU A 141 17.77 -9.70 2.25
C LEU A 141 17.77 -10.82 3.31
N GLU A 142 18.67 -11.81 3.16
CA GLU A 142 18.74 -12.95 4.11
C GLU A 142 20.11 -13.19 4.75
N LYS A 143 21.18 -12.61 4.20
CA LYS A 143 22.56 -12.93 4.57
C LYS A 143 23.16 -11.85 5.48
N ASP A 144 23.96 -10.94 4.94
CA ASP A 144 24.55 -9.86 5.74
C ASP A 144 23.55 -8.71 5.94
N LEU A 145 22.81 -8.78 7.05
CA LEU A 145 21.81 -7.79 7.42
C LEU A 145 22.36 -6.63 8.26
N THR A 146 23.69 -6.40 8.27
CA THR A 146 24.24 -5.21 8.93
C THR A 146 23.71 -3.93 8.29
N ALA A 147 23.40 -2.92 9.12
CA ALA A 147 22.75 -1.70 8.67
C ALA A 147 23.50 -0.98 7.54
N SER A 148 24.84 -0.92 7.61
CA SER A 148 25.67 -0.29 6.58
C SER A 148 25.60 -1.00 5.23
N ARG A 149 25.56 -2.34 5.22
CA ARG A 149 25.47 -3.14 3.99
C ARG A 149 24.10 -3.01 3.33
N VAL A 150 23.04 -3.10 4.14
CA VAL A 150 21.66 -2.90 3.66
C VAL A 150 21.48 -1.47 3.16
N GLU A 151 22.05 -0.46 3.82
CA GLU A 151 21.98 0.93 3.37
C GLU A 151 22.69 1.15 2.04
N GLN A 152 23.92 0.66 1.90
CA GLN A 152 24.67 0.78 0.63
C GLN A 152 23.90 0.16 -0.53
N TYR A 153 23.36 -1.06 -0.34
CA TYR A 153 22.54 -1.73 -1.35
C TYR A 153 21.29 -0.92 -1.70
N SER A 154 20.53 -0.48 -0.69
CA SER A 154 19.23 0.18 -0.87
C SER A 154 19.39 1.58 -1.46
N LYS A 155 20.46 2.29 -1.10
CA LYS A 155 20.79 3.59 -1.67
C LYS A 155 21.10 3.49 -3.16
N VAL A 156 21.87 2.49 -3.61
CA VAL A 156 22.14 2.29 -5.04
C VAL A 156 20.83 2.04 -5.80
N LEU A 157 19.91 1.23 -5.26
CA LEU A 157 18.60 1.03 -5.89
C LEU A 157 17.83 2.35 -6.06
N ARG A 158 17.75 3.18 -5.02
CA ARG A 158 17.04 4.45 -5.08
C ARG A 158 17.72 5.49 -5.96
N ASP A 159 19.05 5.54 -5.96
CA ASP A 159 19.82 6.46 -6.81
C ASP A 159 19.66 6.08 -8.30
N GLU A 160 19.57 4.80 -8.64
CA GLU A 160 19.48 4.31 -10.03
C GLU A 160 18.05 4.20 -10.58
N LEU A 161 17.05 3.92 -9.73
CA LEU A 161 15.66 3.69 -10.14
C LEU A 161 14.71 4.85 -9.81
N GLY A 162 15.12 5.75 -8.90
CA GLY A 162 14.30 6.85 -8.42
C GLY A 162 13.37 6.48 -7.25
N GLN A 163 12.69 7.50 -6.73
CA GLN A 163 11.78 7.35 -5.58
C GLN A 163 10.46 6.68 -5.95
N ASP A 164 10.02 6.82 -7.20
CA ASP A 164 8.71 6.35 -7.65
C ASP A 164 8.73 4.89 -8.16
N TYR A 165 9.92 4.26 -8.27
CA TYR A 165 10.00 2.86 -8.67
C TYR A 165 9.59 1.96 -7.49
N PRO A 166 8.62 1.04 -7.64
CA PRO A 166 8.16 0.19 -6.54
C PRO A 166 9.24 -0.81 -6.07
N LEU A 167 9.66 -0.68 -4.81
CA LEU A 167 10.64 -1.56 -4.16
C LEU A 167 10.01 -2.34 -3.00
N VAL A 168 10.26 -3.65 -2.99
CA VAL A 168 9.84 -4.57 -1.93
C VAL A 168 11.06 -5.08 -1.16
N ALA A 169 11.06 -4.97 0.16
CA ALA A 169 12.08 -5.61 1.01
C ALA A 169 11.59 -7.00 1.43
N VAL A 170 12.16 -8.06 0.86
CA VAL A 170 11.93 -9.43 1.29
C VAL A 170 12.86 -9.75 2.45
N VAL A 171 12.28 -10.08 3.59
CA VAL A 171 13.00 -10.29 4.86
C VAL A 171 12.49 -11.53 5.57
N PHE A 172 13.27 -12.07 6.51
CA PHE A 172 12.72 -13.07 7.43
C PHE A 172 11.58 -12.48 8.27
N SER A 173 10.63 -13.33 8.69
CA SER A 173 9.75 -12.95 9.80
C SER A 173 10.62 -12.50 11.00
N PRO A 174 10.28 -11.39 11.68
CA PRO A 174 11.00 -10.93 12.87
C PRO A 174 10.94 -11.95 14.02
N LEU A 175 10.00 -12.90 13.96
CA LEU A 175 9.87 -13.97 14.95
C LEU A 175 10.85 -15.14 14.71
N ASN A 176 11.50 -15.17 13.54
CA ASN A 176 12.51 -16.16 13.22
C ASN A 176 13.74 -16.00 14.12
N LYS A 177 14.25 -17.11 14.67
CA LYS A 177 15.32 -17.13 15.67
C LYS A 177 16.73 -17.19 15.08
N ALA A 178 16.89 -17.13 13.77
CA ALA A 178 18.20 -17.10 13.14
C ALA A 178 18.98 -15.83 13.55
N PRO A 179 20.28 -15.92 13.90
CA PRO A 179 21.03 -14.79 14.48
C PRO A 179 21.04 -13.52 13.62
N GLN A 180 21.04 -13.67 12.29
CA GLN A 180 21.02 -12.53 11.38
C GLN A 180 19.72 -11.72 11.44
N VAL A 181 18.59 -12.33 11.83
CA VAL A 181 17.28 -11.67 11.90
C VAL A 181 17.31 -10.51 12.89
N ALA A 182 18.01 -10.68 14.02
CA ALA A 182 18.21 -9.64 15.03
C ALA A 182 18.99 -8.42 14.51
N ARG A 183 19.72 -8.55 13.39
CA ARG A 183 20.47 -7.45 12.77
C ARG A 183 19.65 -6.66 11.75
N THR A 184 18.47 -7.14 11.36
CA THR A 184 17.62 -6.51 10.35
C THR A 184 17.34 -5.04 10.70
N PRO A 185 17.73 -4.07 9.86
CA PRO A 185 17.60 -2.65 10.19
C PRO A 185 16.20 -2.13 9.81
N TRP A 186 15.16 -2.51 10.54
CA TRP A 186 13.74 -2.28 10.18
C TRP A 186 13.39 -0.83 9.82
N LYS A 187 13.84 0.14 10.61
CA LYS A 187 13.63 1.58 10.31
C LYS A 187 14.33 2.04 9.03
N LEU A 188 15.44 1.40 8.68
CA LEU A 188 16.17 1.69 7.45
C LEU A 188 15.43 1.10 6.24
N LEU A 189 14.88 -0.11 6.37
CA LEU A 189 14.04 -0.69 5.31
C LEU A 189 12.86 0.23 5.00
N ASP A 190 12.19 0.74 6.03
CA ASP A 190 11.06 1.65 5.89
C ASP A 190 11.37 2.98 5.17
N ARG A 191 12.64 3.41 5.22
CA ARG A 191 13.12 4.61 4.52
C ARG A 191 13.27 4.37 3.02
N TYR A 192 13.71 3.19 2.62
CA TYR A 192 14.11 2.91 1.24
C TYR A 192 13.11 2.04 0.48
N TYR A 193 12.21 1.30 1.14
CA TYR A 193 11.29 0.37 0.49
C TYR A 193 9.84 0.77 0.71
N ASP A 194 9.02 0.54 -0.31
CA ASP A 194 7.60 0.86 -0.29
C ASP A 194 6.79 -0.22 0.44
N VAL A 195 7.25 -1.47 0.33
CA VAL A 195 6.59 -2.65 0.90
C VAL A 195 7.59 -3.50 1.69
N ILE A 196 7.22 -3.88 2.90
CA ILE A 196 7.95 -4.88 3.69
C ILE A 196 7.29 -6.24 3.51
N ALA A 197 8.07 -7.24 3.08
CA ALA A 197 7.57 -8.57 2.76
C ALA A 197 8.22 -9.65 3.64
N PRO A 198 7.67 -9.90 4.86
CA PRO A 198 8.21 -10.93 5.74
C PRO A 198 7.89 -12.34 5.22
N MET A 199 8.90 -13.20 5.23
CA MET A 199 8.81 -14.65 5.04
C MET A 199 8.17 -15.29 6.26
N ASN A 200 6.88 -15.55 6.18
CA ASN A 200 6.02 -16.07 7.22
C ASN A 200 5.78 -17.58 7.03
N TYR A 201 6.85 -18.36 7.13
CA TYR A 201 6.79 -19.81 6.92
C TYR A 201 6.45 -20.56 8.20
N TRP A 202 5.18 -20.96 8.34
CA TRP A 202 4.69 -21.66 9.52
C TRP A 202 5.05 -23.14 9.55
N ASN A 203 5.41 -23.76 8.41
CA ASN A 203 5.93 -25.14 8.35
C ASN A 203 7.47 -25.16 8.30
N SER A 204 8.13 -24.33 9.13
CA SER A 204 9.59 -24.31 9.25
C SER A 204 10.14 -25.67 9.69
N LYS A 205 11.32 -26.04 9.14
CA LYS A 205 12.04 -27.29 9.47
C LYS A 205 12.21 -27.51 10.97
N TYR A 206 12.34 -26.43 11.75
CA TYR A 206 12.67 -26.49 13.17
C TYR A 206 11.45 -26.36 14.09
N LYS A 207 10.35 -25.77 13.61
CA LYS A 207 9.15 -25.54 14.42
C LYS A 207 7.96 -25.30 13.51
N LYS A 208 6.84 -25.96 13.83
CA LYS A 208 5.54 -25.66 13.26
C LYS A 208 4.83 -24.60 14.08
N PHE A 209 4.16 -23.69 13.40
CA PHE A 209 3.34 -22.64 14.01
C PHE A 209 1.91 -22.72 13.51
N ASP A 210 0.97 -22.20 14.30
CA ASP A 210 -0.38 -21.95 13.81
C ASP A 210 -0.33 -20.83 12.75
N PRO A 211 -0.87 -21.05 11.53
CA PRO A 211 -0.78 -20.07 10.45
C PRO A 211 -1.42 -18.72 10.80
N TYR A 212 -2.54 -18.72 11.52
CA TYR A 212 -3.25 -17.50 11.87
C TYR A 212 -2.43 -16.67 12.86
N GLN A 213 -2.11 -17.25 14.02
CA GLN A 213 -1.43 -16.55 15.11
C GLN A 213 -0.03 -16.10 14.69
N TYR A 214 0.72 -16.93 13.97
CA TYR A 214 2.05 -16.58 13.49
C TYR A 214 2.03 -15.38 12.53
N THR A 215 0.99 -15.28 11.71
CA THR A 215 0.80 -14.16 10.78
C THR A 215 0.42 -12.88 11.51
N MET A 216 -0.52 -12.95 12.46
CA MET A 216 -0.90 -11.82 13.30
C MET A 216 0.31 -11.24 14.04
N ASP A 217 1.08 -12.12 14.70
CA ASP A 217 2.27 -11.73 15.46
C ASP A 217 3.38 -11.18 14.56
N THR A 218 3.60 -11.78 13.38
CA THR A 218 4.58 -11.30 12.41
C THR A 218 4.28 -9.88 11.96
N VAL A 219 3.03 -9.57 11.57
CA VAL A 219 2.67 -8.22 11.10
C VAL A 219 2.73 -7.19 12.23
N LYS A 220 2.27 -7.57 13.43
CA LYS A 220 2.37 -6.73 14.64
C LYS A 220 3.81 -6.37 14.94
N GLU A 221 4.72 -7.35 14.91
CA GLU A 221 6.12 -7.15 15.22
C GLU A 221 6.84 -6.33 14.13
N VAL A 222 6.51 -6.50 12.85
CA VAL A 222 7.01 -5.63 11.77
C VAL A 222 6.66 -4.17 12.05
N ARG A 223 5.40 -3.86 12.35
CA ARG A 223 4.98 -2.49 12.66
C ARG A 223 5.63 -1.94 13.93
N HIS A 224 5.86 -2.80 14.93
CA HIS A 224 6.60 -2.44 16.15
C HIS A 224 8.05 -2.05 15.86
N LEU A 225 8.77 -2.89 15.12
CA LEU A 225 10.20 -2.69 14.82
C LEU A 225 10.45 -1.53 13.88
N VAL A 226 9.52 -1.26 12.95
CA VAL A 226 9.55 -0.05 12.13
C VAL A 226 9.13 1.18 12.94
N GLY A 227 8.11 1.05 13.81
CA GLY A 227 7.60 2.11 14.66
C GLY A 227 6.48 2.95 14.06
N ARG A 228 5.75 2.44 13.04
CA ARG A 228 4.56 3.11 12.48
C ARG A 228 3.43 2.11 12.17
N PRO A 229 2.16 2.49 12.34
CA PRO A 229 1.00 1.65 11.99
C PRO A 229 0.79 1.52 10.47
N ASP A 230 1.21 2.51 9.69
CA ASP A 230 0.94 2.66 8.26
C ASP A 230 2.01 2.01 7.35
N VAL A 231 2.79 1.06 7.87
CA VAL A 231 3.71 0.26 7.05
C VAL A 231 2.90 -0.61 6.10
N GLU A 232 3.24 -0.57 4.81
CA GLU A 232 2.69 -1.54 3.85
C GLU A 232 3.38 -2.89 4.05
N VAL A 233 2.57 -3.92 4.33
CA VAL A 233 3.05 -5.28 4.56
C VAL A 233 2.45 -6.24 3.54
N HIS A 234 3.32 -6.95 2.81
CA HIS A 234 2.98 -8.06 1.94
C HIS A 234 3.44 -9.37 2.56
N VAL A 235 2.55 -10.21 3.07
CA VAL A 235 2.99 -11.42 3.79
C VAL A 235 3.31 -12.55 2.80
N ILE A 236 4.53 -13.10 2.87
CA ILE A 236 4.93 -14.27 2.08
C ILE A 236 4.66 -15.52 2.90
N GLY A 237 3.53 -16.18 2.63
CA GLY A 237 3.11 -17.39 3.31
C GLY A 237 3.81 -18.65 2.80
N ASP A 238 3.65 -19.74 3.55
CA ASP A 238 4.24 -21.03 3.26
C ASP A 238 3.47 -21.79 2.17
N GLY A 239 4.11 -22.01 1.03
CA GLY A 239 3.56 -22.82 -0.06
C GLY A 239 3.88 -24.31 0.04
N MET A 240 4.85 -24.72 0.86
CA MET A 240 5.35 -26.10 0.88
C MET A 240 4.60 -26.93 1.91
N LYS A 241 3.99 -28.04 1.47
CA LYS A 241 3.23 -28.97 2.33
C LYS A 241 2.09 -28.32 3.10
N THR A 242 1.56 -27.22 2.54
CA THR A 242 0.45 -26.45 3.09
C THR A 242 -0.85 -26.80 2.36
N GLY A 243 -1.88 -27.18 3.13
CA GLY A 243 -3.23 -27.45 2.62
C GLY A 243 -4.15 -26.22 2.59
N GLY A 244 -5.38 -26.39 2.07
CA GLY A 244 -6.34 -25.29 1.89
C GLY A 244 -6.75 -24.62 3.19
N GLU A 245 -6.96 -25.38 4.27
CA GLU A 245 -7.37 -24.80 5.57
C GLU A 245 -6.27 -23.92 6.20
N GLU A 246 -5.00 -24.31 6.07
CA GLU A 246 -3.88 -23.48 6.52
C GLU A 246 -3.78 -22.18 5.70
N ILE A 247 -4.00 -22.25 4.38
CA ILE A 247 -4.00 -21.06 3.51
C ILE A 247 -5.17 -20.14 3.86
N LYS A 248 -6.37 -20.66 4.12
CA LYS A 248 -7.51 -19.86 4.58
C LYS A 248 -7.24 -19.20 5.92
N SER A 249 -6.66 -19.94 6.87
CA SER A 249 -6.26 -19.46 8.19
C SER A 249 -5.24 -18.31 8.08
N PHE A 250 -4.23 -18.49 7.22
CA PHE A 250 -3.26 -17.45 6.86
C PHE A 250 -3.91 -16.21 6.22
N MET A 251 -4.77 -16.37 5.21
CA MET A 251 -5.44 -15.25 4.55
C MET A 251 -6.39 -14.51 5.51
N LYS A 252 -7.06 -15.23 6.41
CA LYS A 252 -7.88 -14.65 7.48
C LYS A 252 -7.04 -13.78 8.42
N ALA A 253 -5.86 -14.24 8.84
CA ALA A 253 -4.96 -13.42 9.64
C ALA A 253 -4.46 -12.18 8.89
N CYS A 254 -4.12 -12.31 7.61
CA CYS A 254 -3.74 -11.14 6.80
C CYS A 254 -4.85 -10.09 6.72
N MET A 255 -6.11 -10.53 6.58
CA MET A 255 -7.28 -9.65 6.64
C MET A 255 -7.34 -8.93 7.99
N ASP A 256 -7.29 -9.70 9.07
CA ASP A 256 -7.54 -9.21 10.43
C ASP A 256 -6.43 -8.31 10.96
N CYS A 257 -5.18 -8.47 10.50
CA CYS A 257 -4.08 -7.57 10.83
C CYS A 257 -3.92 -6.42 9.83
N GLY A 258 -4.75 -6.35 8.78
CA GLY A 258 -4.68 -5.31 7.76
C GLY A 258 -3.40 -5.34 6.92
N ALA A 259 -2.87 -6.52 6.59
CA ALA A 259 -1.86 -6.66 5.54
C ALA A 259 -2.49 -6.27 4.19
N THR A 260 -1.71 -5.62 3.31
CA THR A 260 -2.27 -5.13 2.03
C THR A 260 -2.32 -6.19 0.96
N SER A 261 -1.47 -7.21 1.06
CA SER A 261 -1.44 -8.33 0.14
C SER A 261 -0.73 -9.55 0.71
N ALA A 262 -0.86 -10.69 0.02
CA ALA A 262 -0.20 -11.93 0.41
C ALA A 262 0.17 -12.78 -0.80
N SER A 263 1.12 -13.69 -0.59
CA SER A 263 1.60 -14.64 -1.58
C SER A 263 2.04 -15.95 -0.93
N LEU A 264 2.35 -16.97 -1.74
CA LEU A 264 2.90 -18.24 -1.26
C LEU A 264 4.27 -18.53 -1.89
N TYR A 265 5.24 -18.99 -1.08
CA TYR A 265 6.55 -19.49 -1.50
C TYR A 265 6.91 -20.79 -0.77
N PRO A 266 7.63 -21.74 -1.41
CA PRO A 266 7.92 -21.82 -2.84
C PRO A 266 6.71 -22.32 -3.61
N PHE A 267 6.57 -21.89 -4.86
CA PHE A 267 5.36 -22.16 -5.63
C PHE A 267 5.65 -22.62 -7.06
N HIS A 268 6.68 -23.45 -7.22
CA HIS A 268 7.05 -24.05 -8.51
C HIS A 268 6.11 -25.19 -8.94
N GLN A 269 5.35 -25.78 -8.00
CA GLN A 269 4.36 -26.83 -8.25
C GLN A 269 3.10 -26.56 -7.42
N VAL A 270 2.25 -25.67 -7.93
CA VAL A 270 0.97 -25.34 -7.31
C VAL A 270 0.04 -26.54 -7.38
N THR A 271 -0.50 -26.99 -6.26
CA THR A 271 -1.50 -28.07 -6.27
C THR A 271 -2.87 -27.52 -6.69
N ALA A 272 -3.76 -28.38 -7.21
CA ALA A 272 -5.13 -27.99 -7.54
C ALA A 272 -5.90 -27.43 -6.31
N GLU A 273 -5.63 -27.97 -5.12
CA GLU A 273 -6.19 -27.47 -3.86
C GLU A 273 -5.70 -26.05 -3.55
N GLN A 274 -4.41 -25.77 -3.74
CA GLN A 274 -3.86 -24.45 -3.52
C GLN A 274 -4.42 -23.43 -4.51
N TYR A 275 -4.54 -23.80 -5.80
CA TYR A 275 -5.20 -22.98 -6.82
C TYR A 275 -6.65 -22.63 -6.44
N LYS A 276 -7.44 -23.65 -6.09
CA LYS A 276 -8.81 -23.46 -5.63
C LYS A 276 -8.84 -22.53 -4.41
N THR A 277 -7.94 -22.73 -3.45
CA THR A 277 -7.94 -21.92 -2.22
C THR A 277 -7.58 -20.46 -2.49
N LEU A 278 -6.57 -20.21 -3.31
CA LEU A 278 -6.18 -18.85 -3.71
C LEU A 278 -7.26 -18.12 -4.51
N SER A 279 -8.15 -18.83 -5.21
CA SER A 279 -9.28 -18.17 -5.89
C SER A 279 -10.26 -17.48 -4.94
N PHE A 280 -10.26 -17.85 -3.65
CA PHE A 280 -11.06 -17.18 -2.61
C PHE A 280 -10.35 -15.96 -1.99
N TYR A 281 -9.21 -15.52 -2.52
CA TYR A 281 -8.43 -14.41 -1.99
C TYR A 281 -9.26 -13.13 -1.76
N SER A 282 -10.19 -12.82 -2.68
CA SER A 282 -11.08 -11.66 -2.61
C SER A 282 -12.10 -11.71 -1.46
N GLU A 283 -12.31 -12.89 -0.85
CA GLU A 283 -13.13 -13.01 0.37
C GLU A 283 -12.40 -12.61 1.64
N TYR A 284 -11.07 -12.53 1.59
CA TYR A 284 -10.20 -12.21 2.72
C TYR A 284 -9.54 -10.85 2.56
N PHE A 285 -9.22 -10.43 1.34
CA PHE A 285 -8.64 -9.12 1.10
C PHE A 285 -9.70 -8.17 0.58
N PRO A 286 -10.02 -7.08 1.30
CA PRO A 286 -10.92 -6.08 0.76
C PRO A 286 -10.33 -5.50 -0.51
N VAL A 287 -11.21 -5.27 -1.49
CA VAL A 287 -10.85 -4.60 -2.74
C VAL A 287 -10.22 -3.25 -2.40
N ASN A 288 -9.08 -2.92 -3.02
CA ASN A 288 -8.32 -1.69 -2.78
C ASN A 288 -7.64 -1.60 -1.40
N SER A 289 -7.10 -2.70 -0.88
CA SER A 289 -6.38 -2.70 0.42
C SER A 289 -5.24 -1.67 0.49
N ARG A 290 -4.51 -1.44 -0.62
CA ARG A 290 -3.49 -0.38 -0.70
C ARG A 290 -4.07 1.02 -0.67
N TYR A 291 -5.21 1.24 -1.32
CA TYR A 291 -5.90 2.53 -1.28
C TYR A 291 -6.35 2.86 0.14
N ARG A 292 -6.90 1.87 0.87
CA ARG A 292 -7.28 2.03 2.29
C ARG A 292 -6.08 2.47 3.14
N LEU A 293 -4.92 1.83 2.95
CA LEU A 293 -3.69 2.20 3.64
C LEU A 293 -3.19 3.60 3.24
N ALA A 294 -3.22 3.93 1.95
CA ALA A 294 -2.84 5.25 1.46
C ALA A 294 -3.75 6.36 2.01
N ALA A 295 -5.07 6.10 2.06
CA ALA A 295 -6.03 7.02 2.67
C ALA A 295 -5.77 7.22 4.16
N PHE A 296 -5.44 6.14 4.88
CA PHE A 296 -5.07 6.20 6.28
C PHE A 296 -3.78 7.02 6.50
N LYS A 297 -2.75 6.78 5.68
CA LYS A 297 -1.49 7.53 5.71
C LYS A 297 -1.71 9.03 5.46
N GLU A 298 -2.53 9.37 4.46
CA GLU A 298 -2.88 10.76 4.14
C GLU A 298 -3.62 11.45 5.29
N LEU A 299 -4.66 10.82 5.84
CA LEU A 299 -5.39 11.41 6.95
C LEU A 299 -4.54 11.55 8.21
N LYS A 300 -3.69 10.56 8.49
CA LYS A 300 -2.76 10.61 9.62
C LYS A 300 -1.73 11.73 9.45
N SER A 301 -1.22 11.97 8.23
CA SER A 301 -0.30 13.10 7.97
C SER A 301 -0.95 14.47 8.22
N GLN A 302 -2.28 14.54 8.05
CA GLN A 302 -3.11 15.71 8.36
C GLN A 302 -3.54 15.78 9.85
N GLY A 303 -2.98 14.93 10.72
CA GLY A 303 -3.27 14.91 12.15
C GLY A 303 -4.51 14.12 12.57
N ALA A 304 -5.14 13.37 11.66
CA ALA A 304 -6.24 12.47 12.03
C ALA A 304 -5.73 11.23 12.80
N PHE A 305 -6.65 10.58 13.53
CA PHE A 305 -6.41 9.34 14.28
C PHE A 305 -5.27 9.42 15.33
N PRO A 306 -5.29 10.41 16.25
CA PRO A 306 -4.20 10.66 17.19
C PRO A 306 -3.91 9.48 18.14
N ARG A 307 -4.83 8.52 18.28
CA ARG A 307 -4.74 7.41 19.25
C ARG A 307 -4.66 6.02 18.60
N VAL A 308 -4.51 5.90 17.29
CA VAL A 308 -4.54 4.59 16.57
C VAL A 308 -3.52 3.56 17.10
N GLY A 309 -2.38 4.01 17.65
CA GLY A 309 -1.31 3.13 18.08
C GLY A 309 -0.55 2.52 16.88
N LEU A 310 -0.11 1.28 16.99
CA LEU A 310 0.64 0.57 15.94
C LEU A 310 -0.21 -0.41 15.11
N ASP A 311 -1.51 -0.53 15.41
CA ASP A 311 -2.40 -1.44 14.71
C ASP A 311 -3.61 -0.68 14.12
N PRO A 312 -3.60 -0.36 12.82
CA PRO A 312 -4.72 0.33 12.17
C PRO A 312 -5.88 -0.61 11.83
N SER A 313 -5.72 -1.94 12.00
CA SER A 313 -6.78 -2.92 11.75
C SER A 313 -7.75 -3.07 12.92
N ARG A 314 -7.41 -2.52 14.09
CA ARG A 314 -8.28 -2.52 15.26
C ARG A 314 -9.54 -1.67 15.02
N PRO A 315 -10.67 -1.98 15.68
CA PRO A 315 -11.87 -1.16 15.60
C PRO A 315 -11.61 0.30 16.03
N ILE A 316 -12.20 1.25 15.32
CA ILE A 316 -12.22 2.67 15.70
C ILE A 316 -13.45 2.95 16.58
N SER A 317 -13.24 3.67 17.68
CA SER A 317 -14.34 4.10 18.55
C SER A 317 -15.20 5.19 17.89
N ARG A 318 -16.45 5.34 18.31
CA ARG A 318 -17.32 6.45 17.86
C ARG A 318 -16.67 7.81 18.16
N GLY A 319 -16.12 7.98 19.36
CA GLY A 319 -15.47 9.21 19.78
C GLY A 319 -14.33 9.62 18.85
N GLU A 320 -13.44 8.67 18.50
CA GLU A 320 -12.35 8.94 17.57
C GLU A 320 -12.84 9.22 16.15
N TYR A 321 -13.87 8.50 15.67
CA TYR A 321 -14.45 8.79 14.36
C TYR A 321 -15.08 10.19 14.32
N TYR A 322 -15.75 10.62 15.40
CA TYR A 322 -16.35 11.94 15.53
C TYR A 322 -15.29 13.04 15.55
N GLN A 323 -14.14 12.83 16.22
CA GLN A 323 -13.02 13.75 16.18
C GLN A 323 -12.56 14.03 14.75
N VAL A 324 -12.40 12.99 13.93
CA VAL A 324 -11.98 13.18 12.54
C VAL A 324 -13.05 13.94 11.75
N LEU A 325 -14.34 13.58 11.89
CA LEU A 325 -15.41 14.30 11.18
C LEU A 325 -15.52 15.77 11.60
N ALA A 326 -15.49 16.05 12.90
CA ALA A 326 -15.59 17.41 13.44
C ALA A 326 -14.38 18.25 13.02
N GLY A 327 -13.19 17.67 13.04
CA GLY A 327 -11.99 18.34 12.56
C GLY A 327 -12.05 18.65 11.06
N ARG A 328 -12.54 17.72 10.23
CA ARG A 328 -12.74 17.99 8.79
C ARG A 328 -13.86 18.98 8.49
N LEU A 329 -14.86 19.04 9.36
CA LEU A 329 -15.96 20.00 9.25
C LEU A 329 -15.49 21.42 9.58
N THR A 330 -14.67 21.58 10.63
CA THR A 330 -14.35 22.88 11.24
C THR A 330 -12.92 23.36 11.01
N GLY A 331 -12.01 22.50 10.58
CA GLY A 331 -10.56 22.76 10.52
C GLY A 331 -9.84 22.68 11.87
N LYS A 332 -10.52 22.31 12.97
CA LYS A 332 -9.90 22.15 14.29
C LYS A 332 -9.24 20.78 14.42
N HIS A 333 -8.05 20.72 15.02
CA HIS A 333 -7.27 19.48 15.13
C HIS A 333 -7.10 18.98 16.58
N ASP A 334 -7.50 19.79 17.56
CA ASP A 334 -7.32 19.59 19.00
C ASP A 334 -8.63 19.23 19.73
N LEU A 335 -9.58 18.63 19.01
CA LEU A 335 -10.89 18.27 19.57
C LEU A 335 -10.82 16.96 20.36
N ASP A 336 -11.43 16.93 21.55
CA ASP A 336 -11.73 15.68 22.24
C ASP A 336 -13.02 15.02 21.70
N ALA A 337 -13.33 13.80 22.13
CA ALA A 337 -14.49 13.06 21.67
C ALA A 337 -15.83 13.74 22.02
N LEU A 338 -15.91 14.37 23.21
CA LEU A 338 -17.13 15.00 23.71
C LEU A 338 -17.40 16.32 23.00
N ASP A 339 -16.38 17.14 22.79
CA ASP A 339 -16.45 18.38 22.02
C ASP A 339 -16.79 18.10 20.56
N SER A 340 -16.22 17.04 19.99
CA SER A 340 -16.56 16.57 18.64
C SER A 340 -18.03 16.16 18.54
N GLU A 341 -18.56 15.42 19.52
CA GLU A 341 -19.97 15.07 19.57
C GLU A 341 -20.87 16.32 19.67
N LYS A 342 -20.53 17.29 20.53
CA LYS A 342 -21.29 18.55 20.67
C LYS A 342 -21.31 19.33 19.37
N ILE A 343 -20.15 19.46 18.70
CA ILE A 343 -20.04 20.12 17.39
C ILE A 343 -20.95 19.41 16.40
N LEU A 344 -20.78 18.10 16.18
CA LEU A 344 -21.58 17.35 15.22
C LEU A 344 -23.09 17.40 15.55
N SER A 345 -23.45 17.39 16.83
CA SER A 345 -24.83 17.56 17.31
C SER A 345 -25.41 18.92 16.93
N SER A 346 -24.64 20.00 17.08
CA SER A 346 -25.07 21.35 16.69
C SER A 346 -25.32 21.48 15.18
N TYR A 347 -24.63 20.65 14.38
CA TYR A 347 -24.89 20.49 12.95
C TYR A 347 -25.89 19.37 12.67
N GLY A 348 -26.66 18.84 13.62
CA GLY A 348 -27.73 17.88 13.34
C GLY A 348 -27.28 16.50 12.83
N PHE A 349 -26.01 16.10 13.06
CA PHE A 349 -25.50 14.81 12.57
C PHE A 349 -26.20 13.60 13.19
N PHE A 350 -26.87 13.78 14.33
CA PHE A 350 -27.48 12.68 15.09
C PHE A 350 -29.01 12.71 15.12
N ALA A 351 -29.68 13.55 14.30
CA ALA A 351 -31.13 13.74 14.37
C ALA A 351 -31.99 12.46 14.22
N ASP A 352 -31.45 11.41 13.60
CA ASP A 352 -32.13 10.11 13.39
C ASP A 352 -31.40 8.93 14.07
N LEU A 353 -30.49 9.22 15.00
CA LEU A 353 -29.73 8.22 15.77
C LEU A 353 -30.22 8.23 17.23
N SER A 354 -30.58 7.08 17.79
CA SER A 354 -31.10 6.99 19.16
C SER A 354 -30.05 7.40 20.19
N ALA A 355 -30.47 8.14 21.22
CA ALA A 355 -29.56 8.65 22.25
C ALA A 355 -28.90 7.53 23.07
N GLU A 356 -29.65 6.47 23.36
CA GLU A 356 -29.26 5.32 24.20
C GLU A 356 -28.17 4.42 23.59
N SER A 357 -27.80 4.61 22.31
CA SER A 357 -26.83 3.77 21.59
C SER A 357 -25.48 4.44 21.33
N ARG A 358 -25.20 5.60 21.95
CA ARG A 358 -24.04 6.47 21.60
C ARG A 358 -22.93 6.47 22.65
N SER A 359 -22.55 5.31 23.15
CA SER A 359 -21.28 5.21 23.91
C SER A 359 -20.12 5.61 22.99
N LEU A 360 -19.37 6.65 23.38
CA LEU A 360 -18.24 7.17 22.61
C LEU A 360 -17.08 6.18 22.53
N ASP A 361 -16.93 5.32 23.54
CA ASP A 361 -15.86 4.30 23.59
C ASP A 361 -16.20 3.06 22.76
N ALA A 362 -17.48 2.84 22.45
CA ALA A 362 -17.90 1.71 21.63
C ALA A 362 -17.44 1.88 20.17
N ALA A 363 -17.10 0.75 19.53
CA ALA A 363 -16.75 0.73 18.13
C ALA A 363 -17.91 1.22 17.26
N ILE A 364 -17.60 2.04 16.24
CA ILE A 364 -18.60 2.48 15.27
C ILE A 364 -18.83 1.38 14.21
N GLY A 365 -20.07 1.18 13.81
CA GLY A 365 -20.41 0.27 12.72
C GLY A 365 -20.36 0.94 11.34
N HIS A 366 -20.14 0.15 10.29
CA HIS A 366 -20.07 0.64 8.91
C HIS A 366 -21.27 1.52 8.50
N ARG A 367 -22.50 1.05 8.80
CA ARG A 367 -23.73 1.77 8.42
C ARG A 367 -23.84 3.14 9.08
N GLU A 368 -23.43 3.25 10.34
CA GLU A 368 -23.43 4.51 11.08
C GLU A 368 -22.38 5.47 10.51
N ALA A 369 -21.16 4.98 10.28
CA ALA A 369 -20.07 5.75 9.70
C ALA A 369 -20.43 6.35 8.32
N TYR A 370 -20.98 5.55 7.40
CA TYR A 370 -21.41 6.05 6.08
C TYR A 370 -22.49 7.14 6.18
N LYS A 371 -23.46 6.99 7.10
CA LYS A 371 -24.49 8.02 7.29
C LYS A 371 -23.88 9.33 7.78
N LEU A 372 -22.94 9.28 8.72
CA LEU A 372 -22.29 10.48 9.24
C LEU A 372 -21.36 11.12 8.19
N ALA A 373 -20.62 10.32 7.43
CA ALA A 373 -19.82 10.77 6.30
C ALA A 373 -20.68 11.48 5.22
N ALA A 374 -21.85 10.92 4.88
CA ALA A 374 -22.78 11.57 3.95
C ALA A 374 -23.30 12.91 4.49
N ARG A 375 -23.56 13.01 5.80
CA ARG A 375 -23.94 14.29 6.44
C ARG A 375 -22.79 15.31 6.38
N LEU A 376 -21.54 14.89 6.54
CA LEU A 376 -20.38 15.77 6.36
C LEU A 376 -20.37 16.41 4.96
N VAL A 377 -20.54 15.61 3.92
CA VAL A 377 -20.61 16.12 2.54
C VAL A 377 -21.74 17.13 2.38
N GLN A 378 -22.95 16.80 2.85
CA GLN A 378 -24.11 17.70 2.77
C GLN A 378 -23.90 19.01 3.52
N ALA A 379 -23.31 18.97 4.71
CA ALA A 379 -23.01 20.16 5.49
C ALA A 379 -22.06 21.08 4.73
N ARG A 380 -20.97 20.54 4.16
CA ARG A 380 -20.00 21.32 3.39
C ARG A 380 -20.60 21.88 2.11
N SER A 381 -21.38 21.09 1.36
CA SER A 381 -22.06 21.58 0.15
C SER A 381 -23.02 22.72 0.45
N LYS A 382 -23.81 22.64 1.55
CA LYS A 382 -24.72 23.73 1.93
C LYS A 382 -23.99 24.98 2.40
N ALA A 383 -22.91 24.82 3.15
CA ALA A 383 -22.09 25.95 3.57
C ALA A 383 -21.48 26.68 2.36
N ALA A 384 -20.91 25.92 1.42
CA ALA A 384 -20.37 26.46 0.16
C ALA A 384 -21.44 27.19 -0.66
N ALA A 385 -22.63 26.59 -0.84
CA ALA A 385 -23.74 27.21 -1.56
C ALA A 385 -24.28 28.48 -0.90
N SER A 386 -24.12 28.62 0.42
CA SER A 386 -24.61 29.76 1.20
C SER A 386 -23.53 30.81 1.49
N GLY A 387 -22.29 30.61 1.00
CA GLY A 387 -21.15 31.47 1.31
C GLY A 387 -20.74 31.47 2.79
N LEU A 388 -21.23 30.50 3.57
CA LEU A 388 -20.96 30.39 4.99
C LEU A 388 -19.59 29.74 5.23
N LYS A 389 -18.78 30.35 6.09
CA LYS A 389 -17.62 29.69 6.67
C LYS A 389 -18.09 28.80 7.82
N ILE A 390 -17.59 27.57 7.88
CA ILE A 390 -17.85 26.64 8.97
C ILE A 390 -16.74 26.84 10.00
N ASP A 391 -16.92 27.77 10.92
CA ASP A 391 -15.89 28.20 11.87
C ASP A 391 -16.38 28.04 13.32
N GLY A 392 -16.89 26.85 13.67
CA GLY A 392 -17.04 26.35 15.04
C GLY A 392 -17.87 27.16 16.05
N ALA A 393 -18.32 28.37 15.73
CA ALA A 393 -18.91 29.33 16.67
C ALA A 393 -20.37 29.68 16.37
N ASN A 394 -20.85 29.48 15.13
CA ASN A 394 -22.25 29.73 14.78
C ASN A 394 -22.82 28.59 13.92
N PRO A 395 -23.57 27.65 14.52
CA PRO A 395 -24.25 26.60 13.76
C PRO A 395 -25.41 27.24 12.98
N VAL A 396 -25.22 27.46 11.68
CA VAL A 396 -26.39 27.53 10.80
C VAL A 396 -26.98 26.13 10.78
N ASN A 397 -28.27 26.00 11.06
CA ASN A 397 -28.93 24.70 11.15
C ASN A 397 -29.04 24.07 9.75
N LEU A 398 -27.96 23.44 9.28
CA LEU A 398 -27.78 22.99 7.90
C LEU A 398 -28.73 21.87 7.50
N PHE A 399 -29.49 21.26 8.43
CA PHE A 399 -30.32 20.08 8.15
C PHE A 399 -31.83 20.30 8.28
N LYS A 400 -32.32 21.55 8.28
CA LYS A 400 -33.77 21.79 8.10
C LYS A 400 -34.21 21.41 6.68
N GLY A 401 -34.71 20.19 6.53
CA GLY A 401 -35.38 19.70 5.31
C GLY A 401 -35.25 18.18 5.12
N LYS A 402 -36.39 17.48 4.99
CA LYS A 402 -36.50 16.02 4.74
C LYS A 402 -36.00 15.61 3.35
N LYS A 403 -34.70 15.75 3.03
CA LYS A 403 -34.13 15.11 1.82
C LYS A 403 -33.20 13.96 2.22
N ARG A 404 -33.54 12.77 1.72
CA ARG A 404 -32.87 11.48 1.96
C ARG A 404 -31.37 11.57 1.67
N ALA A 405 -30.55 11.35 2.71
CA ALA A 405 -29.09 11.24 2.63
C ALA A 405 -28.59 9.94 2.00
N ASP A 406 -29.49 9.02 1.69
CA ASP A 406 -29.18 7.61 1.45
C ASP A 406 -28.67 7.29 0.03
N ARG A 407 -28.42 8.28 -0.83
CA ARG A 407 -28.11 8.06 -2.27
C ARG A 407 -26.71 8.45 -2.73
N TRP A 408 -25.86 8.99 -1.85
CA TRP A 408 -24.52 9.46 -2.25
C TRP A 408 -23.46 8.35 -2.30
N PHE A 409 -23.71 7.23 -1.62
CA PHE A 409 -22.87 6.05 -1.68
C PHE A 409 -23.72 4.89 -2.22
N VAL A 410 -23.89 4.84 -3.55
CA VAL A 410 -24.23 3.56 -4.19
C VAL A 410 -22.98 2.71 -4.04
N GLN A 411 -23.09 1.60 -3.32
CA GLN A 411 -21.99 0.65 -3.22
C GLN A 411 -21.52 0.31 -4.64
N PRO A 412 -20.20 0.27 -4.92
CA PRO A 412 -19.75 -0.32 -6.18
C PRO A 412 -20.35 -1.73 -6.27
N ALA A 413 -20.86 -2.14 -7.44
CA ALA A 413 -21.58 -3.40 -7.62
C ALA A 413 -20.81 -4.65 -7.13
N SER A 414 -19.49 -4.54 -6.92
CA SER A 414 -18.64 -5.58 -6.33
C SER A 414 -18.70 -5.67 -4.79
N ALA A 415 -19.23 -4.65 -4.09
CA ALA A 415 -19.45 -4.66 -2.65
C ALA A 415 -20.79 -5.31 -2.25
N GLU A 416 -21.74 -5.45 -3.19
CA GLU A 416 -23.00 -6.17 -2.94
C GLU A 416 -22.80 -7.68 -2.78
N THR A 417 -21.74 -8.25 -3.35
CA THR A 417 -21.43 -9.69 -3.25
C THR A 417 -20.56 -10.07 -2.06
N THR A 418 -19.96 -9.10 -1.37
CA THR A 418 -19.25 -9.34 -0.10
C THR A 418 -20.22 -9.09 1.04
N HIS A 419 -20.76 -10.15 1.65
CA HIS A 419 -21.44 -10.02 2.93
C HIS A 419 -20.60 -9.13 3.86
N PRO A 420 -21.18 -8.12 4.54
CA PRO A 420 -20.42 -7.31 5.48
C PRO A 420 -20.05 -8.22 6.66
N ARG A 421 -18.89 -8.88 6.59
CA ARG A 421 -18.37 -9.80 7.61
C ARG A 421 -17.93 -9.06 8.88
N PHE A 422 -17.90 -7.72 8.88
CA PHE A 422 -17.49 -6.90 10.01
C PHE A 422 -18.62 -5.98 10.47
N GLU A 423 -19.16 -6.27 11.66
CA GLU A 423 -20.10 -5.37 12.35
C GLU A 423 -19.43 -4.03 12.72
N THR A 424 -18.12 -4.04 12.96
CA THR A 424 -17.32 -2.89 13.42
C THR A 424 -16.38 -2.37 12.33
N LEU A 425 -16.19 -1.06 12.31
CA LEU A 425 -15.30 -0.34 11.41
C LEU A 425 -13.89 -0.26 12.02
N ASN A 426 -12.84 -0.51 11.24
CA ASN A 426 -11.45 -0.25 11.66
C ASN A 426 -10.93 1.10 11.11
N TYR A 427 -9.70 1.50 11.46
CA TYR A 427 -9.13 2.77 11.02
C TYR A 427 -8.88 2.83 9.51
N LEU A 428 -8.54 1.71 8.87
CA LEU A 428 -8.30 1.65 7.42
C LEU A 428 -9.61 1.90 6.64
N ASP A 429 -10.71 1.27 7.07
CA ASP A 429 -12.04 1.48 6.48
C ASP A 429 -12.56 2.89 6.78
N ALA A 430 -12.40 3.36 8.02
CA ALA A 430 -12.76 4.72 8.38
C ALA A 430 -12.03 5.76 7.53
N ALA A 431 -10.73 5.55 7.30
CA ALA A 431 -9.92 6.43 6.48
C ALA A 431 -10.41 6.49 5.03
N GLN A 432 -10.70 5.32 4.43
CA GLN A 432 -11.27 5.26 3.08
C GLN A 432 -12.60 6.02 2.99
N ILE A 433 -13.53 5.75 3.92
CA ILE A 433 -14.85 6.39 3.94
C ILE A 433 -14.69 7.91 4.05
N ILE A 434 -13.85 8.38 4.98
CA ILE A 434 -13.65 9.82 5.23
C ILE A 434 -12.95 10.47 4.04
N LEU A 435 -11.92 9.86 3.46
CA LEU A 435 -11.22 10.46 2.33
C LEU A 435 -12.13 10.60 1.11
N ALA A 436 -13.03 9.63 0.88
CA ALA A 436 -14.05 9.69 -0.16
C ALA A 436 -15.08 10.82 0.04
N THR A 437 -15.11 11.48 1.20
CA THR A 437 -15.92 12.70 1.44
C THR A 437 -15.20 14.00 1.09
N SER A 438 -13.95 13.93 0.63
CA SER A 438 -13.21 15.11 0.18
C SER A 438 -13.76 15.57 -1.19
N PRO A 439 -14.03 16.87 -1.38
CA PRO A 439 -14.45 17.40 -2.68
C PRO A 439 -13.34 17.29 -3.73
#